data_AF-A0A261GIU5-F1
#
_entry.id   AF-A0A261GIU5-F1
#
_cell.length_a   1.000
_cell.length_b   1.000
_cell.length_c   1.000
_cell.angle_alpha   90.00
_cell.angle_beta   90.00
_cell.angle_gamma   90.00
#
_symmetry.space_group_name_H-M   'P 1'
#
loop_
_entity.id
_entity.type
_entity.pdbx_description
1 polymer ?
#
loop_
_entity_poly.entity_id
_entity_poly.type
_entity_poly.pdbx_seq_one_letter_code
_entity_poly.pdbx_strand_id
1 'polypeptide(L)'
;MIRDMSIRFLLLFVVIGFAGCATKEFPANTSNSAVLVIPKVHHNESLEQWVRRYIVVISKEDENGNMVDVEKVGLASDSSSFEVVGLEPGEYELSRMEWVGTSGWRAHSAMGEGYPLGIPVELKDGKATILPYRFAMTQESNGGGVTVWFNINLLEAGEKQALMNEVKIAPRSGQWSFD
;
A
#
# COMPACT_ATOMS: atom_id res chain seq x y z
N MET A 1 -22.51 24.76 41.15
CA MET A 1 -22.97 24.77 39.75
C MET A 1 -21.86 25.01 38.71
N ILE A 2 -20.64 25.42 39.10
CA ILE A 2 -19.49 25.63 38.18
C ILE A 2 -18.64 24.35 37.99
N ARG A 3 -18.83 23.33 38.84
CA ARG A 3 -17.98 22.13 38.90
C ARG A 3 -18.38 21.01 37.90
N ASP A 4 -19.56 21.12 37.27
CA ASP A 4 -20.08 20.12 36.31
C ASP A 4 -19.78 20.47 34.83
N MET A 5 -19.50 21.73 34.50
CA MET A 5 -19.22 22.14 33.11
C MET A 5 -17.81 21.74 32.65
N SER A 6 -16.85 21.66 33.55
CA SER A 6 -15.46 21.30 33.25
C SER A 6 -15.28 19.82 32.92
N ILE A 7 -16.10 18.93 33.49
CA ILE A 7 -16.04 17.48 33.24
C ILE A 7 -16.59 17.14 31.85
N ARG A 8 -17.61 17.88 31.37
CA ARG A 8 -18.20 17.67 30.04
C ARG A 8 -17.28 18.13 28.91
N PHE A 9 -16.46 19.17 29.11
CA PHE A 9 -15.45 19.59 28.14
C PHE A 9 -14.21 18.69 28.11
N LEU A 10 -13.83 18.10 29.25
CA LEU A 10 -12.71 17.17 29.31
C LEU A 10 -13.01 15.85 28.57
N LEU A 11 -14.26 15.37 28.64
CA LEU A 11 -14.70 14.18 27.89
C LEU A 11 -14.78 14.42 26.38
N LEU A 12 -15.03 15.65 25.91
CA LEU A 12 -15.04 15.97 24.48
C LEU A 12 -13.63 15.96 23.87
N PHE A 13 -12.61 16.32 24.65
CA PHE A 13 -11.20 16.29 24.19
C PHE A 13 -10.62 14.87 24.10
N VAL A 14 -11.14 13.91 24.88
CA VAL A 14 -10.65 12.52 24.86
C VAL A 14 -11.19 11.74 23.65
N VAL A 15 -12.29 12.17 23.03
CA VAL A 15 -12.85 11.51 21.83
C VAL A 15 -12.22 12.00 20.51
N ILE A 16 -11.47 13.12 20.52
CA ILE A 16 -10.77 13.66 19.33
C ILE A 16 -9.31 13.15 19.25
N GLY A 17 -8.80 12.51 20.30
CA GLY A 17 -7.48 11.90 20.29
C GLY A 17 -7.49 10.54 19.59
N PHE A 18 -6.68 10.40 18.55
CA PHE A 18 -6.32 9.13 17.88
C PHE A 18 -7.19 8.65 16.72
N ALA A 19 -7.72 9.56 15.89
CA ALA A 19 -7.64 9.31 14.44
C ALA A 19 -6.21 9.63 13.99
N GLY A 20 -5.24 8.83 14.46
CA GLY A 20 -3.92 8.82 13.86
C GLY A 20 -4.10 8.26 12.46
N CYS A 21 -4.38 9.13 11.47
CA CYS A 21 -4.09 8.79 10.08
C CYS A 21 -2.61 8.41 10.07
N ALA A 22 -2.33 7.11 9.95
CA ALA A 22 -0.99 6.62 9.73
C ALA A 22 -0.59 7.10 8.34
N THR A 23 -0.09 8.34 8.27
CA THR A 23 0.38 8.91 7.02
C THR A 23 1.64 8.13 6.64
N LYS A 24 1.64 7.53 5.45
CA LYS A 24 2.82 6.85 4.92
C LYS A 24 3.95 7.85 4.82
N GLU A 25 5.06 7.59 5.49
CA GLU A 25 6.24 8.43 5.48
C GLU A 25 7.18 7.98 4.36
N PHE A 26 7.64 8.93 3.55
CA PHE A 26 8.66 8.64 2.56
C PHE A 26 10.01 8.38 3.27
N PRO A 27 10.84 7.45 2.77
CA PRO A 27 12.20 7.34 3.25
C PRO A 27 12.95 8.66 3.03
N ALA A 28 13.99 8.90 3.83
CA ALA A 28 14.83 10.07 3.65
C ALA A 28 15.56 9.98 2.30
N ASN A 29 15.57 11.07 1.53
CA ASN A 29 16.34 11.10 0.29
C ASN A 29 17.83 11.22 0.62
N THR A 30 18.59 10.17 0.30
CA THR A 30 20.05 10.12 0.38
C THR A 30 20.65 10.11 -1.01
N SER A 31 21.96 10.38 -1.15
CA SER A 31 22.67 10.13 -2.41
C SER A 31 22.49 8.66 -2.82
N ASN A 32 22.11 8.39 -4.07
CA ASN A 32 21.83 7.05 -4.59
C ASN A 32 20.58 6.39 -3.99
N SER A 33 19.47 7.13 -3.92
CA SER A 33 18.20 6.59 -3.47
C SER A 33 17.07 6.92 -4.45
N ALA A 34 16.17 5.97 -4.63
CA ALA A 34 14.96 6.11 -5.41
C ALA A 34 13.78 5.58 -4.59
N VAL A 35 12.58 6.05 -4.93
CA VAL A 35 11.36 5.60 -4.29
C VAL A 35 10.39 5.09 -5.33
N LEU A 36 9.74 3.97 -5.02
CA LEU A 36 8.60 3.46 -5.74
C LEU A 36 7.33 3.70 -4.91
N VAL A 37 6.34 4.32 -5.55
CA VAL A 37 4.99 4.51 -5.00
C VAL A 37 4.07 3.50 -5.68
N ILE A 38 3.43 2.66 -4.88
CA ILE A 38 2.53 1.59 -5.32
C ILE A 38 1.09 1.99 -4.99
N PRO A 39 0.29 2.45 -5.97
CA PRO A 39 -1.10 2.82 -5.75
C PRO A 39 -1.95 1.61 -5.36
N LYS A 40 -2.82 1.78 -4.37
CA LYS A 40 -3.74 0.75 -3.90
C LYS A 40 -5.12 1.34 -3.59
N VAL A 41 -6.12 0.50 -3.71
CA VAL A 41 -7.48 0.79 -3.23
C VAL A 41 -8.03 -0.44 -2.55
N HIS A 42 -8.71 -0.20 -1.43
CA HIS A 42 -9.30 -1.24 -0.62
C HIS A 42 -10.78 -0.94 -0.45
N HIS A 43 -11.60 -1.96 -0.65
CA HIS A 43 -13.03 -1.89 -0.38
C HIS A 43 -13.43 -3.08 0.47
N ASN A 44 -13.97 -2.85 1.66
CA ASN A 44 -14.45 -3.93 2.52
C ASN A 44 -15.90 -3.62 2.92
N GLU A 45 -16.85 -4.30 2.29
CA GLU A 45 -18.27 -4.22 2.67
C GLU A 45 -18.68 -5.35 3.62
N SER A 46 -17.75 -6.24 3.98
CA SER A 46 -18.02 -7.26 4.98
C SER A 46 -18.02 -6.67 6.39
N LEU A 47 -18.74 -7.31 7.31
CA LEU A 47 -18.64 -7.02 8.75
C LEU A 47 -17.35 -7.59 9.37
N GLU A 48 -16.52 -8.23 8.56
CA GLU A 48 -15.40 -9.05 8.96
C GLU A 48 -14.07 -8.33 8.70
N GLN A 49 -13.05 -8.68 9.48
CA GLN A 49 -11.69 -8.24 9.17
C GLN A 49 -11.22 -8.81 7.84
N TRP A 50 -10.22 -8.17 7.23
CA TRP A 50 -9.61 -8.65 5.99
C TRP A 50 -9.12 -10.09 6.15
N VAL A 51 -9.61 -10.98 5.29
CA VAL A 51 -9.29 -12.42 5.34
C VAL A 51 -8.01 -12.75 4.57
N ARG A 52 -7.56 -11.85 3.68
CA ARG A 52 -6.30 -11.94 2.93
C ARG A 52 -5.49 -10.66 3.04
N ARG A 53 -4.18 -10.83 3.15
CA ARG A 53 -3.17 -9.77 3.04
C ARG A 53 -2.34 -10.02 1.79
N TYR A 54 -2.29 -9.05 0.90
CA TYR A 54 -1.55 -9.15 -0.37
C TYR A 54 -0.15 -8.56 -0.22
N ILE A 55 0.82 -9.18 -0.90
CA ILE A 55 2.23 -8.83 -0.86
C ILE A 55 2.72 -8.75 -2.30
N VAL A 56 3.23 -7.60 -2.71
CA VAL A 56 3.90 -7.42 -4.00
C VAL A 56 5.37 -7.78 -3.83
N VAL A 57 5.87 -8.66 -4.68
CA VAL A 57 7.29 -9.03 -4.71
C VAL A 57 7.98 -8.22 -5.81
N ILE A 58 9.04 -7.52 -5.43
CA ILE A 58 9.90 -6.77 -6.32
C ILE A 58 11.17 -7.60 -6.52
N SER A 59 11.56 -7.77 -7.78
CA SER A 59 12.71 -8.56 -8.17
C SER A 59 13.61 -7.76 -9.13
N LYS A 60 14.88 -8.15 -9.22
CA LYS A 60 15.87 -7.58 -10.14
C LYS A 60 16.74 -8.70 -10.71
N GLU A 61 17.29 -8.51 -11.89
CA GLU A 61 18.25 -9.42 -12.50
C GLU A 61 19.61 -9.34 -11.77
N ASP A 62 20.17 -10.49 -11.38
CA ASP A 62 21.51 -10.59 -10.81
C ASP A 62 22.60 -10.57 -11.90
N GLU A 63 23.87 -10.59 -11.50
CA GLU A 63 25.02 -10.59 -12.44
C GLU A 63 25.03 -11.80 -13.40
N ASN A 64 24.28 -12.86 -13.09
CA ASN A 64 24.21 -14.08 -13.88
C ASN A 64 22.96 -14.16 -14.77
N GLY A 65 22.12 -13.12 -14.78
CA GLY A 65 20.89 -13.09 -15.54
C GLY A 65 19.69 -13.74 -14.86
N ASN A 66 19.77 -14.03 -13.56
CA ASN A 66 18.66 -14.62 -12.80
C ASN A 66 17.85 -13.54 -12.09
N MET A 67 16.52 -13.65 -12.16
CA MET A 67 15.64 -12.81 -11.36
C MET A 67 15.70 -13.21 -9.89
N VAL A 68 16.09 -12.28 -9.02
CA VAL A 68 16.14 -12.44 -7.57
C VAL A 68 15.19 -11.47 -6.88
N ASP A 69 14.52 -11.93 -5.82
CA ASP A 69 13.67 -11.07 -5.00
C ASP A 69 14.53 -10.10 -4.18
N VAL A 70 14.22 -8.81 -4.29
CA VAL A 70 14.93 -7.75 -3.56
C VAL A 70 14.10 -7.17 -2.42
N GLU A 71 12.76 -7.18 -2.55
CA GLU A 71 11.88 -6.56 -1.57
C GLU A 71 10.46 -7.15 -1.63
N LYS A 72 9.76 -7.15 -0.49
CA LYS A 72 8.38 -7.62 -0.36
C LYS A 72 7.51 -6.56 0.29
N VAL A 73 6.65 -5.92 -0.50
CA VAL A 73 5.78 -4.84 -0.05
C VAL A 73 4.39 -5.37 0.27
N GLY A 74 4.03 -5.39 1.56
CA GLY A 74 2.67 -5.69 1.98
C GLY A 74 1.72 -4.55 1.63
N LEU A 75 0.66 -4.83 0.86
CA LEU A 75 -0.40 -3.87 0.59
C LEU A 75 -1.31 -3.79 1.81
N ALA A 76 -1.02 -2.87 2.73
CA ALA A 76 -1.74 -2.78 3.99
C ALA A 76 -3.19 -2.39 3.74
N SER A 77 -4.13 -3.06 4.41
CA SER A 77 -5.56 -2.77 4.30
C SER A 77 -6.00 -1.52 5.10
N ASP A 78 -5.13 -0.51 5.16
CA ASP A 78 -5.36 0.77 5.81
C ASP A 78 -6.04 1.78 4.87
N SER A 79 -6.27 3.00 5.37
CA SER A 79 -6.92 4.08 4.62
C SER A 79 -6.02 4.77 3.60
N SER A 80 -4.73 4.45 3.51
CA SER A 80 -3.84 5.09 2.55
C SER A 80 -4.10 4.60 1.13
N SER A 81 -4.00 5.50 0.15
CA SER A 81 -4.15 5.14 -1.26
C SER A 81 -2.86 4.59 -1.89
N PHE A 82 -1.77 4.44 -1.13
CA PHE A 82 -0.51 3.93 -1.64
C PHE A 82 0.36 3.23 -0.59
N GLU A 83 1.33 2.45 -1.07
CA GLU A 83 2.54 2.08 -0.31
C GLU A 83 3.76 2.79 -0.90
N VAL A 84 4.78 2.99 -0.08
CA VAL A 84 6.06 3.59 -0.48
C VAL A 84 7.19 2.65 -0.11
N VAL A 85 8.10 2.42 -1.04
CA VAL A 85 9.30 1.62 -0.80
C VAL A 85 10.52 2.35 -1.33
N GLY A 86 11.57 2.42 -0.51
CA GLY A 86 12.86 2.98 -0.88
C GLY A 86 13.77 1.89 -1.42
N LEU A 87 14.35 2.13 -2.59
CA LEU A 87 15.26 1.20 -3.27
C LEU A 87 16.43 1.98 -3.86
N GLU A 88 17.47 1.27 -4.27
CA GLU A 88 18.51 1.88 -5.09
C GLU A 88 17.95 2.21 -6.50
N PRO A 89 18.51 3.20 -7.19
CA PRO A 89 18.19 3.44 -8.60
C PRO A 89 18.55 2.22 -9.47
N GLY A 90 17.72 1.93 -10.48
CA GLY A 90 17.94 0.83 -11.40
C GLY A 90 16.67 0.25 -11.99
N GLU A 91 16.82 -0.83 -12.74
CA GLU A 91 15.73 -1.58 -13.34
C GLU A 91 15.27 -2.70 -12.42
N TYR A 92 13.96 -2.80 -12.26
CA TYR A 92 13.29 -3.79 -11.42
C TYR A 92 12.04 -4.31 -12.13
N GLU A 93 11.49 -5.39 -11.59
CA GLU A 93 10.20 -5.94 -11.99
C GLU A 93 9.36 -6.18 -10.75
N LEU A 94 8.10 -5.76 -10.74
CA LEU A 94 7.12 -6.35 -9.84
C LEU A 94 6.81 -7.72 -10.44
N SER A 95 7.41 -8.77 -9.88
CA SER A 95 7.49 -10.09 -10.50
C SER A 95 6.24 -10.92 -10.24
N ARG A 96 5.74 -10.88 -9.00
CA ARG A 96 4.54 -11.62 -8.58
C ARG A 96 3.85 -10.98 -7.41
N MET A 97 2.61 -11.36 -7.21
CA MET A 97 1.84 -11.03 -6.02
C MET A 97 1.61 -12.28 -5.19
N GLU A 98 2.09 -12.29 -3.96
CA GLU A 98 1.81 -13.32 -2.94
C GLU A 98 0.63 -12.88 -2.07
N TRP A 99 0.04 -13.82 -1.33
CA TRP A 99 -0.95 -13.49 -0.31
C TRP A 99 -0.86 -14.43 0.88
N VAL A 100 -1.30 -13.91 2.03
CA VAL A 100 -1.35 -14.64 3.29
C VAL A 100 -2.75 -14.51 3.87
N GLY A 101 -3.35 -15.64 4.26
CA GLY A 101 -4.65 -15.66 4.94
C GLY A 101 -4.54 -15.22 6.40
N THR A 102 -5.57 -14.54 6.90
CA THR A 102 -5.68 -14.19 8.32
C THR A 102 -6.11 -15.42 9.14
N SER A 103 -5.42 -15.71 10.25
CA SER A 103 -5.71 -16.86 11.10
C SER A 103 -7.16 -16.84 11.63
N GLY A 104 -7.88 -17.97 11.53
CA GLY A 104 -9.25 -18.13 12.04
C GLY A 104 -10.31 -18.43 10.97
N TRP A 105 -10.00 -18.18 9.70
CA TRP A 105 -10.87 -18.55 8.58
C TRP A 105 -10.69 -20.03 8.23
N ARG A 106 -11.77 -20.81 8.36
CA ARG A 106 -11.78 -22.24 8.04
C ARG A 106 -11.63 -22.42 6.53
N ALA A 107 -10.55 -23.09 6.11
CA ALA A 107 -10.25 -23.50 4.73
C ALA A 107 -9.95 -22.37 3.74
N HIS A 108 -8.71 -21.86 3.78
CA HIS A 108 -8.05 -21.41 2.56
C HIS A 108 -6.68 -22.07 2.46
N SER A 109 -6.62 -23.18 1.73
CA SER A 109 -5.38 -23.66 1.14
C SER A 109 -4.99 -22.69 0.04
N ALA A 110 -4.10 -21.76 0.35
CA ALA A 110 -3.17 -21.21 -0.62
C ALA A 110 -2.10 -20.45 0.16
N MET A 111 -1.18 -21.24 0.70
CA MET A 111 0.18 -20.76 0.86
C MET A 111 0.83 -20.82 -0.53
N GLY A 112 1.14 -19.66 -1.12
CA GLY A 112 2.17 -19.59 -2.17
C GLY A 112 1.73 -19.62 -3.64
N GLU A 113 0.44 -19.62 -3.99
CA GLU A 113 0.05 -19.40 -5.39
C GLU A 113 0.11 -17.90 -5.72
N GLY A 114 1.34 -17.43 -5.95
CA GLY A 114 1.57 -16.07 -6.37
C GLY A 114 1.11 -15.86 -7.81
N TYR A 115 0.37 -14.78 -8.08
CA TYR A 115 0.00 -14.43 -9.44
C TYR A 115 1.18 -13.71 -10.11
N PRO A 116 1.71 -14.18 -11.26
CA PRO A 116 2.79 -13.50 -11.96
C PRO A 116 2.30 -12.13 -12.46
N LEU A 117 3.11 -11.10 -12.26
CA LEU A 117 2.79 -9.72 -12.62
C LEU A 117 3.54 -9.29 -13.87
N GLY A 118 4.88 -9.46 -13.88
CA GLY A 118 5.71 -9.09 -15.03
C GLY A 118 5.69 -7.59 -15.33
N ILE A 119 5.55 -6.72 -14.31
CA ILE A 119 5.45 -5.28 -14.53
C ILE A 119 6.86 -4.66 -14.37
N PRO A 120 7.50 -4.21 -15.46
CA PRO A 120 8.79 -3.57 -15.38
C PRO A 120 8.68 -2.17 -14.74
N VAL A 121 9.70 -1.79 -13.99
CA VAL A 121 9.81 -0.46 -13.40
C VAL A 121 11.27 0.01 -13.39
N GLU A 122 11.49 1.24 -13.85
CA GLU A 122 12.78 1.91 -13.80
C GLU A 122 12.75 2.95 -12.68
N LEU A 123 13.68 2.84 -11.73
CA LEU A 123 13.83 3.76 -10.62
C LEU A 123 15.03 4.69 -10.86
N LYS A 124 14.81 5.99 -10.74
CA LYS A 124 15.83 7.02 -11.00
C LYS A 124 16.28 7.69 -9.71
N ASP A 125 17.56 8.05 -9.64
CA ASP A 125 18.16 8.70 -8.48
C ASP A 125 17.44 10.01 -8.13
N GLY A 126 17.13 10.18 -6.85
CA GLY A 126 16.39 11.33 -6.31
C GLY A 126 14.94 11.43 -6.78
N LYS A 127 14.38 10.37 -7.38
CA LYS A 127 13.01 10.35 -7.88
C LYS A 127 12.08 9.42 -7.12
N ALA A 128 10.85 9.86 -6.94
CA ALA A 128 9.69 9.05 -6.59
C ALA A 128 8.94 8.68 -7.88
N THR A 129 8.99 7.39 -8.23
CA THR A 129 8.32 6.82 -9.39
C THR A 129 6.96 6.29 -8.98
N ILE A 130 5.89 6.80 -9.61
CA ILE A 130 4.53 6.32 -9.33
C ILE A 130 4.17 5.25 -10.35
N LEU A 131 3.80 4.06 -9.88
CA LEU A 131 3.34 3.00 -10.79
C LEU A 131 2.10 3.45 -11.57
N PRO A 132 2.03 3.15 -12.88
CA PRO A 132 0.87 3.50 -13.70
C PRO A 132 -0.33 2.56 -13.46
N TYR A 133 -0.22 1.62 -12.52
CA TYR A 133 -1.25 0.65 -12.17
C TYR A 133 -1.68 0.82 -10.72
N ARG A 134 -2.96 0.55 -10.44
CA ARG A 134 -3.52 0.45 -9.09
C ARG A 134 -3.84 -0.99 -8.74
N PHE A 135 -3.52 -1.35 -7.51
CA PHE A 135 -3.82 -2.64 -6.90
C PHE A 135 -5.14 -2.53 -6.15
N ALA A 136 -6.22 -3.06 -6.74
CA ALA A 136 -7.57 -2.97 -6.21
C ALA A 136 -7.96 -4.27 -5.49
N MET A 137 -8.23 -4.18 -4.20
CA MET A 137 -8.67 -5.29 -3.35
C MET A 137 -10.09 -5.03 -2.88
N THR A 138 -10.96 -6.04 -3.01
CA THR A 138 -12.32 -5.95 -2.48
C THR A 138 -12.68 -7.20 -1.70
N GLN A 139 -13.39 -6.99 -0.59
CA GLN A 139 -13.94 -8.03 0.26
C GLN A 139 -15.42 -7.76 0.53
N GLU A 140 -16.27 -8.74 0.28
CA GLU A 140 -17.71 -8.66 0.51
C GLU A 140 -18.23 -9.89 1.26
N SER A 141 -19.23 -9.69 2.11
CA SER A 141 -20.00 -10.77 2.71
C SER A 141 -21.10 -11.21 1.77
N ASN A 142 -21.23 -12.51 1.55
CA ASN A 142 -22.40 -13.12 0.92
C ASN A 142 -23.04 -14.13 1.88
N GLY A 143 -24.26 -14.58 1.57
CA GLY A 143 -25.02 -15.50 2.43
C GLY A 143 -24.33 -16.85 2.73
N GLY A 144 -23.17 -17.14 2.12
CA GLY A 144 -22.36 -18.33 2.36
C GLY A 144 -20.94 -18.08 2.90
N GLY A 145 -20.53 -16.82 3.12
CA GLY A 145 -19.18 -16.50 3.61
C GLY A 145 -18.64 -15.16 3.11
N VAL A 146 -17.32 -15.05 3.02
CA VAL A 146 -16.62 -13.86 2.53
C VAL A 146 -16.00 -14.17 1.16
N THR A 147 -16.20 -13.27 0.20
CA THR A 147 -15.56 -13.34 -1.12
C THR A 147 -14.52 -12.23 -1.21
N VAL A 148 -13.35 -12.57 -1.77
CA VAL A 148 -12.26 -11.61 -2.01
C VAL A 148 -11.85 -11.68 -3.47
N TRP A 149 -11.74 -10.52 -4.10
CA TRP A 149 -11.15 -10.38 -5.42
C TRP A 149 -10.11 -9.29 -5.45
N PHE A 150 -9.25 -9.42 -6.46
CA PHE A 150 -8.12 -8.56 -6.67
C PHE A 150 -8.03 -8.23 -8.15
N ASN A 151 -7.84 -6.96 -8.48
CA ASN A 151 -7.67 -6.47 -9.84
C ASN A 151 -6.47 -5.53 -9.92
N ILE A 152 -5.80 -5.54 -11.07
CA ILE A 152 -4.78 -4.55 -11.42
C ILE A 152 -5.33 -3.75 -12.57
N ASN A 153 -5.58 -2.48 -12.31
CA ASN A 153 -6.16 -1.58 -13.31
C ASN A 153 -5.15 -0.49 -13.63
N LEU A 154 -5.19 0.06 -14.84
CA LEU A 154 -4.46 1.28 -15.13
C LEU A 154 -4.98 2.42 -14.23
N LEU A 155 -4.08 3.29 -13.78
CA LEU A 155 -4.43 4.46 -12.99
C LEU A 155 -4.98 5.54 -13.92
N GLU A 156 -6.27 5.85 -13.78
CA GLU A 156 -6.91 6.87 -14.62
C GLU A 156 -6.38 8.27 -14.31
N ALA A 157 -6.48 9.21 -15.25
CA ALA A 157 -5.89 10.55 -15.10
C ALA A 157 -6.39 11.30 -13.85
N GLY A 158 -7.69 11.21 -13.55
CA GLY A 158 -8.28 11.84 -12.36
C GLY A 158 -7.78 11.21 -11.06
N GLU A 159 -7.63 9.89 -11.06
CA GLU A 159 -7.13 9.12 -9.91
C GLU A 159 -5.64 9.38 -9.68
N LYS A 160 -4.86 9.46 -10.76
CA LYS A 160 -3.44 9.84 -10.72
C LYS A 160 -3.27 11.22 -10.08
N GLN A 161 -4.13 12.18 -10.43
CA GLN A 161 -4.07 13.52 -9.85
C GLN A 161 -4.44 13.52 -8.35
N ALA A 162 -5.47 12.76 -7.97
CA ALA A 162 -5.87 12.62 -6.56
C ALA A 162 -4.75 11.99 -5.72
N LEU A 163 -4.18 10.88 -6.21
CA LEU A 163 -3.03 10.23 -5.59
C LEU A 163 -1.85 11.18 -5.48
N MET A 164 -1.51 11.91 -6.54
CA MET A 164 -0.40 12.87 -6.55
C MET A 164 -0.58 13.96 -5.47
N ASN A 165 -1.81 14.40 -5.23
CA ASN A 165 -2.09 15.38 -4.19
C ASN A 165 -1.86 14.78 -2.78
N GLU A 166 -2.26 13.53 -2.55
CA GLU A 166 -2.01 12.82 -1.27
C GLU A 166 -0.52 12.56 -1.05
N VAL A 167 0.17 12.11 -2.09
CA VAL A 167 1.61 11.83 -2.05
C VAL A 167 2.42 13.09 -1.73
N LYS A 168 2.08 14.24 -2.32
CA LYS A 168 2.81 15.52 -2.09
C LYS A 168 2.66 16.08 -0.68
N ILE A 169 1.65 15.67 0.08
CA ILE A 169 1.48 16.09 1.47
C ILE A 169 2.01 15.06 2.47
N ALA A 170 2.47 13.90 1.99
CA ALA A 170 3.07 12.87 2.83
C ALA A 170 4.39 13.37 3.45
N PRO A 171 4.71 13.01 4.70
CA PRO A 171 5.98 13.37 5.33
C PRO A 171 7.17 12.98 4.45
N ARG A 172 8.14 13.90 4.34
CA ARG A 172 9.37 13.78 3.54
C ARG A 172 9.19 13.68 2.02
N SER A 173 7.97 13.65 1.48
CA SER A 173 7.71 13.65 0.03
C SER A 173 8.37 14.81 -0.70
N GLY A 174 8.44 16.00 -0.09
CA GLY A 174 9.06 17.19 -0.67
C GLY A 174 10.58 17.10 -0.90
N GLN A 175 11.23 16.04 -0.41
CA GLN A 175 12.63 15.74 -0.72
C GLN A 175 12.79 15.05 -2.09
N TRP A 176 11.69 14.60 -2.71
CA TRP A 176 11.69 13.78 -3.92
C TRP A 176 11.16 14.56 -5.12
N SER A 177 11.75 14.32 -6.29
CA SER A 177 11.16 14.73 -7.57
C SER A 177 10.25 13.62 -8.10
N PHE A 178 9.11 13.95 -8.69
CA PHE A 178 8.14 12.93 -9.15
C PHE A 178 8.30 12.65 -10.64
N ASP A 179 8.32 11.37 -11.00
CA ASP A 179 8.28 10.85 -12.39
C ASP A 179 6.92 10.16 -12.66
#